data_AF-A0A6G1ILZ7-F1
#
_entry.id   AF-A0A6G1ILZ7-F1
#
_cell.length_a   1.000
_cell.length_b   1.000
_cell.length_c   1.000
_cell.angle_alpha   90.00
_cell.angle_beta   90.00
_cell.angle_gamma   90.00
#
_symmetry.space_group_name_H-M   'P 1'
#
loop_
_entity.id
_entity.type
_entity.pdbx_description
1 polymer ?
#
loop_
_entity_poly.entity_id
_entity_poly.type
_entity_poly.pdbx_seq_one_letter_code
_entity_poly.pdbx_strand_id
1 'polypeptide(L)'
;MALARLVMGSLIAGFLPTVNATFSIARCCTLAVRHEFHTYIDKLYPWEVCNFNTEIDYGNNETFPSIVSSMAWAKEYCRGTQYSSLKQWLMPLSSYISPYIGILLLCPVGDVPDQKFIKWEDWETVNLVLNGLRKPLQEYMSILGDPASATFGALHEVWSDARTLSRLTPEHSGKLSWLHQRASWIAALAGDIQFSAQTNWDPEVTRVLDASGGPPPRDLLSNNSGDVKGTDGKVTSQEVDISPAKEKEPSSASQPLVCGASNEANKINRAIEIAIVARNGFVSGILIPVLLMLAVTAATFYDAYSKKGDKDTGLALAYCVWYSWILVLGVAGNCYASALNPKVAKRAFDKVLEFGEEPVGTALRHRYVNNYLWQTWAEATKDHWAYQSVMERLKSDWLFWLRFCTGQFLGFCCVAFSSACATAIAWTTPTVGLGCRSFNFILYVVFSFVTACMHVLCSWLSVRSKAPQPSSNRTTNIPLQAAHCTYWFLVFANSLVMVLGTLFHLVGVFRTCWCEQLTWTDSTLIELNSKTPQAVDNARRYWLSTAYIAFGVVWLACLTAIAFRRFIIQKMEDWIEAKR
;
A
#
# COMPACT_ATOMS: atom_id res chain seq x y z
N MET A 1 16.61 10.07 -15.52
CA MET A 1 15.93 9.77 -14.23
C MET A 1 16.78 8.93 -13.27
N ALA A 2 17.38 7.81 -13.72
CA ALA A 2 18.27 6.98 -12.87
C ALA A 2 19.49 7.74 -12.31
N LEU A 3 20.17 8.56 -13.14
CA LEU A 3 21.31 9.37 -12.71
C LEU A 3 20.94 10.37 -11.59
N ALA A 4 19.79 11.03 -11.70
CA ALA A 4 19.31 11.97 -10.69
C ALA A 4 19.02 11.27 -9.34
N ARG A 5 18.49 10.04 -9.38
CA ARG A 5 18.29 9.22 -8.18
C ARG A 5 19.62 8.84 -7.52
N LEU A 6 20.64 8.53 -8.33
CA LEU A 6 21.98 8.15 -7.87
C LEU A 6 22.71 9.35 -7.24
N VAL A 7 22.70 10.51 -7.90
CA VAL A 7 23.31 11.76 -7.41
C VAL A 7 22.67 12.23 -6.10
N MET A 8 21.35 12.14 -5.98
CA MET A 8 20.66 12.53 -4.74
C MET A 8 20.96 11.57 -3.59
N GLY A 9 21.05 10.26 -3.86
CA GLY A 9 21.53 9.28 -2.87
C GLY A 9 22.94 9.59 -2.37
N SER A 10 23.85 9.94 -3.29
CA SER A 10 25.23 10.34 -2.94
C SER A 10 25.30 11.65 -2.16
N LEU A 11 24.48 12.64 -2.49
CA LEU A 11 24.41 13.92 -1.76
C LEU A 11 23.90 13.71 -0.33
N ILE A 12 22.80 12.96 -0.15
CA ILE A 12 22.26 12.65 1.19
C ILE A 12 23.30 11.89 2.02
N ALA A 13 24.00 10.92 1.42
CA ALA A 13 25.08 10.21 2.10
C ALA A 13 26.25 11.13 2.49
N GLY A 14 26.57 12.12 1.66
CA GLY A 14 27.63 13.10 1.92
C GLY A 14 27.28 14.13 3.01
N PHE A 15 25.99 14.37 3.28
CA PHE A 15 25.54 15.28 4.35
C PHE A 15 25.44 14.61 5.72
N LEU A 16 25.63 13.29 5.83
CA LEU A 16 25.69 12.62 7.12
C LEU A 16 27.03 12.95 7.78
N PRO A 17 27.07 13.75 8.86
CA PRO A 17 28.31 14.12 9.49
C PRO A 17 29.02 12.86 10.00
N THR A 18 30.30 12.72 9.65
CA THR A 18 31.21 11.78 10.31
C THR A 18 31.50 12.33 11.71
N VAL A 19 30.58 12.11 12.65
CA VAL A 19 30.81 12.51 14.03
C VAL A 19 31.70 11.43 14.66
N ASN A 20 32.90 11.80 15.11
CA ASN A 20 33.73 10.94 15.93
C ASN A 20 33.08 10.78 17.31
N ALA A 21 32.13 9.87 17.40
CA ALA A 21 31.57 9.42 18.66
C ALA A 21 31.57 7.89 18.60
N THR A 22 32.20 7.26 19.59
CA THR A 22 32.36 5.80 19.66
C THR A 22 31.73 5.31 20.95
N PHE A 23 30.40 5.36 21.03
CA PHE A 23 29.71 4.48 21.95
C PHE A 23 29.82 3.07 21.38
N SER A 24 30.10 2.09 22.22
CA SER A 24 30.09 0.68 21.86
C SER A 24 29.58 -0.06 23.08
N ILE A 25 28.50 -0.82 22.93
CA ILE A 25 27.93 -1.56 24.06
C ILE A 25 28.97 -2.53 24.64
N ALA A 26 29.79 -3.14 23.79
CA ALA A 26 30.94 -3.98 24.19
C ALA A 26 32.00 -3.18 24.98
N ARG A 27 32.24 -1.91 24.61
CA ARG A 27 33.12 -1.01 25.38
C ARG A 27 32.57 -0.71 26.75
N CYS A 28 31.29 -0.41 26.80
CA CYS A 28 30.60 -0.13 28.05
C CYS A 28 30.57 -1.34 28.95
N CYS A 29 30.24 -2.50 28.40
CA CYS A 29 30.32 -3.80 29.07
C CYS A 29 31.73 -4.04 29.63
N THR A 30 32.78 -3.87 28.82
CA THR A 30 34.17 -4.05 29.26
C THR A 30 34.56 -3.07 30.35
N LEU A 31 34.14 -1.80 30.25
CA LEU A 31 34.41 -0.78 31.27
C LEU A 31 33.69 -1.10 32.59
N ALA A 32 32.46 -1.58 32.53
CA ALA A 32 31.69 -1.98 33.71
C ALA A 32 32.37 -3.17 34.41
N VAL A 33 32.75 -4.21 33.66
CA VAL A 33 33.47 -5.37 34.19
C VAL A 33 34.81 -4.97 34.81
N ARG A 34 35.55 -4.04 34.19
CA ARG A 34 36.80 -3.51 34.73
C ARG A 34 36.60 -2.71 36.01
N HIS A 35 35.53 -1.92 36.09
CA HIS A 35 35.22 -1.15 37.29
C HIS A 35 34.88 -2.08 38.47
N GLU A 36 34.22 -3.19 38.20
CA GLU A 36 33.89 -4.23 39.18
C GLU A 36 34.86 -5.43 39.13
N PHE A 37 36.13 -5.17 38.81
CA PHE A 37 37.12 -6.24 38.57
C PHE A 37 37.19 -7.27 39.70
N HIS A 38 37.16 -6.84 40.96
CA HIS A 38 37.19 -7.74 42.11
C HIS A 38 35.99 -8.69 42.19
N THR A 39 34.82 -8.30 41.66
CA THR A 39 33.62 -9.15 41.59
C THR A 39 33.76 -10.25 40.53
N TYR A 40 34.58 -9.99 39.50
CA TYR A 40 34.66 -10.82 38.29
C TYR A 40 36.01 -11.52 38.10
N ILE A 41 36.99 -11.32 38.99
CA ILE A 41 38.36 -11.82 38.83
C ILE A 41 38.44 -13.35 38.66
N ASP A 42 37.58 -14.08 39.37
CA ASP A 42 37.55 -15.56 39.33
C ASP A 42 36.64 -16.12 38.23
N LYS A 43 36.05 -15.26 37.38
CA LYS A 43 35.05 -15.66 36.38
C LYS A 43 35.51 -15.29 34.97
N LEU A 44 35.52 -16.27 34.06
CA LEU A 44 35.94 -16.06 32.67
C LEU A 44 34.86 -15.40 31.80
N TYR A 45 33.58 -15.70 32.09
CA TYR A 45 32.45 -15.29 31.26
C TYR A 45 32.30 -13.77 31.00
N PRO A 46 32.58 -12.84 31.95
CA PRO A 46 32.38 -11.42 31.69
C PRO A 46 33.29 -10.91 30.57
N TRP A 47 34.48 -11.51 30.47
CA TRP A 47 35.44 -11.19 29.41
C TRP A 47 35.04 -11.80 28.08
N GLU A 48 34.43 -12.99 28.05
CA GLU A 48 33.90 -13.60 26.82
C GLU A 48 32.77 -12.78 26.22
N VAL A 49 31.88 -12.26 27.07
CA VAL A 49 30.66 -11.57 26.65
C VAL A 49 30.90 -10.10 26.30
N CYS A 50 31.80 -9.44 27.01
CA CYS A 50 32.13 -8.04 26.75
C CYS A 50 33.24 -7.85 25.70
N ASN A 51 33.88 -8.91 25.21
CA ASN A 51 35.01 -8.80 24.29
C ASN A 51 34.57 -8.33 22.89
N PHE A 52 35.27 -7.31 22.40
CA PHE A 52 35.01 -6.64 21.12
C PHE A 52 35.29 -7.49 19.88
N ASN A 53 36.16 -8.50 19.99
CA ASN A 53 36.68 -9.25 18.85
C ASN A 53 36.11 -10.66 18.73
N THR A 54 35.29 -11.09 19.69
CA THR A 54 34.69 -12.43 19.69
C THR A 54 33.23 -12.33 19.35
N GLU A 55 32.84 -12.90 18.20
CA GLU A 55 31.43 -13.18 17.94
C GLU A 55 30.98 -14.20 18.99
N ILE A 56 29.91 -13.87 19.73
CA ILE A 56 29.35 -14.78 20.73
C ILE A 56 28.83 -16.01 19.99
N ASP A 57 29.27 -17.19 20.39
CA ASP A 57 28.72 -18.44 19.86
C ASP A 57 27.29 -18.61 20.38
N TYR A 58 26.31 -18.44 19.49
CA TYR A 58 24.89 -18.67 19.80
C TYR A 58 24.47 -20.13 19.60
N GLY A 59 25.32 -20.97 18.99
CA GLY A 59 25.06 -22.39 18.76
C GLY A 59 25.09 -23.21 20.06
N ASN A 60 25.95 -22.82 21.00
CA ASN A 60 25.94 -23.38 22.34
C ASN A 60 24.80 -22.72 23.12
N ASN A 61 23.89 -23.52 23.69
CA ASN A 61 22.77 -23.08 24.55
C ASN A 61 23.23 -22.37 25.86
N GLU A 62 24.50 -22.00 25.95
CA GLU A 62 25.12 -21.26 27.03
C GLU A 62 24.53 -19.86 27.10
N THR A 63 24.22 -19.44 28.33
CA THR A 63 23.72 -18.10 28.64
C THR A 63 24.62 -17.50 29.70
N PHE A 64 24.70 -16.18 29.71
CA PHE A 64 25.64 -15.48 30.58
C PHE A 64 24.91 -14.65 31.64
N PRO A 65 25.39 -14.62 32.89
CA PRO A 65 24.84 -13.73 33.90
C PRO A 65 24.79 -12.26 33.42
N SER A 66 23.79 -11.51 33.87
CA SER A 66 23.62 -10.10 33.50
C SER A 66 24.77 -9.25 34.02
N ILE A 67 25.25 -8.33 33.19
CA ILE A 67 26.23 -7.31 33.55
C ILE A 67 25.48 -5.99 33.52
N VAL A 68 25.24 -5.41 34.71
CA VAL A 68 24.41 -4.22 34.87
C VAL A 68 25.20 -3.04 35.39
N SER A 69 24.79 -1.83 35.01
CA SER A 69 25.31 -0.60 35.59
C SER A 69 24.21 0.46 35.66
N SER A 70 24.35 1.46 36.53
CA SER A 70 23.36 2.53 36.59
C SER A 70 23.40 3.43 35.35
N MET A 71 22.27 4.03 35.00
CA MET A 71 22.20 4.99 33.89
C MET A 71 23.09 6.21 34.15
N ALA A 72 23.24 6.65 35.41
CA ALA A 72 24.21 7.68 35.80
C ALA A 72 25.63 7.30 35.39
N TRP A 73 26.04 6.07 35.72
CA TRP A 73 27.34 5.52 35.34
C TRP A 73 27.48 5.49 33.82
N ALA A 74 26.47 5.02 33.09
CA ALA A 74 26.52 4.98 31.63
C ALA A 74 26.63 6.39 31.01
N LYS A 75 25.92 7.40 31.53
CA LYS A 75 26.07 8.79 31.06
C LYS A 75 27.47 9.36 31.29
N GLU A 76 28.16 8.91 32.32
CA GLU A 76 29.50 9.35 32.68
C GLU A 76 30.57 8.63 31.83
N TYR A 77 30.55 7.30 31.81
CA TYR A 77 31.63 6.47 31.24
C TYR A 77 31.38 6.01 29.80
N CYS A 78 30.13 6.10 29.33
CA CYS A 78 29.68 5.58 28.05
C CYS A 78 29.13 6.65 27.10
N ARG A 79 29.85 7.78 26.99
CA ARG A 79 29.46 8.85 26.05
C ARG A 79 29.78 8.47 24.60
N GLY A 80 28.82 8.75 23.71
CA GLY A 80 29.01 8.68 22.26
C GLY A 80 27.81 8.07 21.51
N THR A 81 27.98 7.86 20.21
CA THR A 81 27.04 7.11 19.35
C THR A 81 27.77 5.90 18.76
N GLN A 82 27.09 4.77 18.56
CA GLN A 82 27.67 3.64 17.81
C GLN A 82 27.12 3.70 16.40
N TYR A 83 27.93 4.13 15.44
CA TYR A 83 27.54 4.02 14.04
C TYR A 83 27.59 2.55 13.62
N SER A 84 26.55 2.12 12.92
CA SER A 84 26.53 0.77 12.35
C SER A 84 27.60 0.63 11.27
N SER A 85 28.33 -0.49 11.25
CA SER A 85 29.29 -0.79 10.18
C SER A 85 28.58 -1.15 8.88
N LEU A 86 29.21 -0.98 7.71
CA LEU A 86 28.57 -1.30 6.41
C LEU A 86 27.95 -2.71 6.39
N LYS A 87 28.60 -3.71 7.01
CA LYS A 87 28.06 -5.07 7.15
C LYS A 87 26.75 -5.10 7.97
N GLN A 88 26.70 -4.34 9.06
CA GLN A 88 25.51 -4.19 9.90
C GLN A 88 24.38 -3.40 9.23
N TRP A 89 24.68 -2.54 8.24
CA TRP A 89 23.68 -1.87 7.41
C TRP A 89 23.14 -2.76 6.30
N LEU A 90 24.06 -3.40 5.57
CA LEU A 90 23.77 -4.11 4.34
C LEU A 90 22.81 -5.27 4.61
N MET A 91 23.01 -6.00 5.72
CA MET A 91 22.16 -7.13 6.08
C MET A 91 20.69 -6.71 6.32
N PRO A 92 20.35 -5.78 7.23
CA PRO A 92 19.00 -5.21 7.32
C PRO A 92 18.42 -4.69 6.00
N LEU A 93 19.25 -3.96 5.25
CA LEU A 93 18.85 -3.33 4.01
C LEU A 93 18.46 -4.38 2.97
N SER A 94 19.27 -5.41 2.78
CA SER A 94 19.01 -6.49 1.81
C SER A 94 17.93 -7.45 2.29
N SER A 95 17.94 -7.79 3.58
CA SER A 95 17.12 -8.87 4.10
C SER A 95 15.67 -8.47 4.29
N TYR A 96 15.36 -7.23 4.68
CA TYR A 96 13.95 -6.84 4.87
C TYR A 96 13.59 -5.47 4.31
N ILE A 97 14.44 -4.44 4.39
CA ILE A 97 14.04 -3.09 3.93
C ILE A 97 13.85 -3.05 2.41
N SER A 98 14.81 -3.53 1.63
CA SER A 98 14.76 -3.51 0.16
C SER A 98 13.59 -4.34 -0.39
N PRO A 99 13.29 -5.56 0.10
CA PRO A 99 12.09 -6.29 -0.28
C PRO A 99 10.79 -5.50 -0.05
N TYR A 100 10.62 -4.85 1.11
CA TYR A 100 9.44 -4.04 1.40
C TYR A 100 9.36 -2.76 0.55
N ILE A 101 10.51 -2.12 0.25
CA ILE A 101 10.57 -1.02 -0.72
C ILE A 101 10.14 -1.53 -2.10
N GLY A 102 10.62 -2.70 -2.52
CA GLY A 102 10.24 -3.33 -3.78
C GLY A 102 8.72 -3.53 -3.87
N ILE A 103 8.09 -4.04 -2.81
CA ILE A 103 6.63 -4.20 -2.74
C ILE A 103 5.92 -2.87 -2.79
N LEU A 104 6.40 -1.88 -2.04
CA LEU A 104 5.84 -0.54 -2.04
C LEU A 104 5.88 0.07 -3.45
N LEU A 105 6.98 -0.13 -4.19
CA LEU A 105 7.12 0.33 -5.57
C LEU A 105 6.20 -0.42 -6.55
N LEU A 106 5.75 -1.62 -6.21
CA LEU A 106 4.77 -2.41 -6.96
C LEU A 106 3.32 -2.10 -6.54
N CYS A 107 3.10 -1.33 -5.47
CA CYS A 107 1.76 -0.86 -5.13
C CYS A 107 1.25 0.06 -6.26
N PRO A 108 -0.02 -0.06 -6.65
CA PRO A 108 -0.60 0.90 -7.57
C PRO A 108 -0.63 2.27 -6.91
N VAL A 109 0.00 3.24 -7.57
CA VAL A 109 0.00 4.63 -7.15
C VAL A 109 -1.07 5.38 -7.93
N GLY A 110 -1.90 6.16 -7.23
CA GLY A 110 -2.79 7.10 -7.89
C GLY A 110 -2.00 8.24 -8.54
N ASP A 111 -2.62 8.89 -9.52
CA ASP A 111 -2.08 10.11 -10.08
C ASP A 111 -2.43 11.27 -9.15
N VAL A 112 -1.45 12.15 -8.92
CA VAL A 112 -1.69 13.42 -8.22
C VAL A 112 -2.22 14.42 -9.24
N PRO A 113 -3.43 15.00 -9.06
CA PRO A 113 -3.96 16.00 -9.96
C PRO A 113 -2.95 17.14 -10.13
N ASP A 114 -2.82 17.66 -11.35
CA ASP A 114 -1.97 18.81 -11.64
C ASP A 114 -2.55 20.06 -10.97
N GLN A 115 -2.27 20.21 -9.68
CA GLN A 115 -2.41 21.50 -9.03
C GLN A 115 -1.33 22.39 -9.64
N LYS A 116 -1.77 23.47 -10.28
CA LYS A 116 -0.93 24.56 -10.81
C LYS A 116 -0.21 25.25 -9.64
N PHE A 117 0.71 24.56 -8.99
CA PHE A 117 1.56 25.13 -7.98
C PHE A 117 2.60 26.00 -8.66
N ILE A 118 2.67 27.25 -8.20
CA ILE A 118 3.81 28.16 -8.29
C ILE A 118 4.58 28.00 -9.62
N LYS A 119 4.08 28.67 -10.68
CA LYS A 119 4.85 28.84 -11.92
C LYS A 119 6.00 29.79 -11.63
N TRP A 120 7.20 29.28 -11.41
CA TRP A 120 8.42 30.07 -11.54
C TRP A 120 8.80 30.08 -13.02
N GLU A 121 8.60 31.21 -13.69
CA GLU A 121 8.81 31.37 -15.14
C GLU A 121 10.23 30.98 -15.58
N ASP A 122 11.24 31.23 -14.73
CA ASP A 122 12.64 31.06 -15.14
C ASP A 122 13.17 29.61 -15.06
N TRP A 123 12.41 28.66 -14.51
CA TRP A 123 12.91 27.32 -14.15
C TRP A 123 12.08 26.16 -14.73
N GLU A 124 11.58 26.28 -15.96
CA GLU A 124 10.69 25.27 -16.57
C GLU A 124 11.25 23.83 -16.55
N THR A 125 12.53 23.64 -16.90
CA THR A 125 13.14 22.29 -16.92
C THR A 125 13.25 21.69 -15.53
N VAL A 126 13.62 22.50 -14.53
CA VAL A 126 13.73 22.05 -13.14
C VAL A 126 12.34 21.79 -12.58
N ASN A 127 11.35 22.62 -12.89
CA ASN A 127 9.96 22.41 -12.51
C ASN A 127 9.40 21.13 -13.14
N LEU A 128 9.73 20.82 -14.39
CA LEU A 128 9.32 19.57 -15.03
C LEU A 128 9.92 18.34 -14.33
N VAL A 129 11.21 18.39 -13.97
CA VAL A 129 11.87 17.30 -13.23
C VAL A 129 11.33 17.18 -11.80
N LEU A 130 11.19 18.30 -11.08
CA LEU A 130 10.64 18.34 -9.72
C LEU A 130 9.20 17.87 -9.68
N ASN A 131 8.34 18.30 -10.61
CA ASN A 131 6.96 17.84 -10.71
C ASN A 131 6.88 16.36 -11.07
N GLY A 132 7.75 15.88 -11.97
CA GLY A 132 7.85 14.46 -12.33
C GLY A 132 8.26 13.56 -11.18
N LEU A 133 9.11 14.04 -10.26
CA LEU A 133 9.49 13.31 -9.05
C LEU A 133 8.48 13.49 -7.91
N ARG A 134 7.87 14.67 -7.81
CA ARG A 134 6.93 15.03 -6.75
C ARG A 134 5.69 14.16 -6.79
N LYS A 135 5.10 13.92 -7.95
CA LYS A 135 3.85 13.12 -8.06
C LYS A 135 3.99 11.72 -7.41
N PRO A 136 4.95 10.88 -7.84
CA PRO A 136 5.12 9.57 -7.22
C PRO A 136 5.58 9.67 -5.76
N LEU A 137 6.45 10.62 -5.43
CA LEU A 137 6.91 10.80 -4.05
C LEU A 137 5.76 11.18 -3.11
N GLN A 138 4.85 12.07 -3.56
CA GLN A 138 3.69 12.50 -2.79
C GLN A 138 2.72 11.34 -2.57
N GLU A 139 2.56 10.44 -3.54
CA GLU A 139 1.72 9.26 -3.36
C GLU A 139 2.35 8.22 -2.43
N TYR A 140 3.66 7.97 -2.53
CA TYR A 140 4.35 7.11 -1.55
C TYR A 140 4.34 7.72 -0.15
N MET A 141 4.53 9.03 -0.02
CA MET A 141 4.39 9.76 1.23
C MET A 141 2.97 9.66 1.79
N SER A 142 1.96 9.71 0.92
CA SER A 142 0.56 9.46 1.28
C SER A 142 0.35 8.03 1.80
N ILE A 143 0.90 7.02 1.11
CA ILE A 143 0.79 5.62 1.52
C ILE A 143 1.48 5.38 2.88
N LEU A 144 2.69 5.90 3.06
CA LEU A 144 3.44 5.75 4.32
C LEU A 144 2.87 6.62 5.44
N GLY A 145 2.26 7.76 5.11
CA GLY A 145 1.72 8.70 6.09
C GLY A 145 0.27 8.41 6.50
N ASP A 146 -0.51 7.77 5.63
CA ASP A 146 -1.90 7.35 5.86
C ASP A 146 -2.09 5.86 5.47
N PRO A 147 -1.36 4.95 6.12
CA PRO A 147 -1.33 3.54 5.75
C PRO A 147 -2.68 2.86 6.00
N ALA A 148 -3.46 3.33 6.98
CA ALA A 148 -4.78 2.83 7.31
C ALA A 148 -5.76 3.04 6.15
N SER A 149 -5.83 4.26 5.61
CA SER A 149 -6.69 4.57 4.46
C SER A 149 -6.25 3.86 3.20
N ALA A 150 -4.95 3.77 2.93
CA ALA A 150 -4.42 3.04 1.78
C ALA A 150 -4.76 1.54 1.86
N THR A 151 -4.57 0.91 3.03
CA THR A 151 -4.87 -0.51 3.26
C THR A 151 -6.37 -0.78 3.15
N PHE A 152 -7.21 0.07 3.76
CA PHE A 152 -8.66 -0.04 3.64
C PHE A 152 -9.12 0.10 2.18
N GLY A 153 -8.63 1.11 1.45
CA GLY A 153 -8.99 1.33 0.06
C GLY A 153 -8.60 0.15 -0.84
N ALA A 154 -7.42 -0.42 -0.65
CA ALA A 154 -6.98 -1.62 -1.37
C ALA A 154 -7.89 -2.83 -1.10
N LEU A 155 -8.17 -3.14 0.16
CA LEU A 155 -9.02 -4.27 0.54
C LEU A 155 -10.47 -4.07 0.08
N HIS A 156 -10.98 -2.83 0.19
CA HIS A 156 -12.33 -2.49 -0.25
C HIS A 156 -12.48 -2.62 -1.76
N GLU A 157 -11.48 -2.23 -2.56
CA GLU A 157 -11.49 -2.43 -4.02
C GLU A 157 -11.67 -3.91 -4.37
N VAL A 158 -10.82 -4.77 -3.81
CA VAL A 158 -10.86 -6.22 -4.05
C VAL A 158 -12.24 -6.80 -3.69
N TRP A 159 -12.77 -6.41 -2.52
CA TRP A 159 -14.09 -6.85 -2.07
C TRP A 159 -15.22 -6.31 -2.96
N SER A 160 -15.16 -5.03 -3.32
CA SER A 160 -16.12 -4.34 -4.18
C SER A 160 -16.22 -5.01 -5.55
N ASP A 161 -15.08 -5.32 -6.15
CA ASP A 161 -15.01 -5.96 -7.46
C ASP A 161 -15.54 -7.38 -7.42
N ALA A 162 -15.10 -8.17 -6.42
CA ALA A 162 -15.62 -9.52 -6.23
C ALA A 162 -17.15 -9.51 -6.06
N ARG A 163 -17.69 -8.59 -5.26
CA ARG A 163 -19.13 -8.44 -5.04
C ARG A 163 -19.86 -7.96 -6.31
N THR A 164 -19.27 -7.05 -7.06
CA THR A 164 -19.86 -6.54 -8.30
C THR A 164 -19.94 -7.65 -9.33
N LEU A 165 -18.84 -8.38 -9.55
CA LEU A 165 -18.77 -9.48 -10.50
C LEU A 165 -19.61 -10.70 -10.09
N SER A 166 -19.77 -10.98 -8.78
CA SER A 166 -20.65 -12.08 -8.33
C SER A 166 -22.12 -11.83 -8.70
N ARG A 167 -22.54 -10.56 -8.75
CA ARG A 167 -23.91 -10.17 -9.15
C ARG A 167 -24.14 -10.29 -10.66
N LEU A 168 -23.08 -10.36 -11.46
CA LEU A 168 -23.16 -10.44 -12.93
C LEU A 168 -23.27 -11.87 -13.46
N THR A 169 -23.53 -12.84 -12.58
CA THR A 169 -23.71 -14.25 -12.92
C THR A 169 -24.90 -14.48 -13.86
N PRO A 170 -24.82 -15.49 -14.76
CA PRO A 170 -25.88 -15.77 -15.74
C PRO A 170 -27.27 -15.94 -15.11
N GLU A 171 -27.34 -16.54 -13.93
CA GLU A 171 -28.58 -16.74 -13.17
C GLU A 171 -29.28 -15.42 -12.80
N HIS A 172 -28.52 -14.36 -12.58
CA HIS A 172 -29.04 -13.03 -12.23
C HIS A 172 -29.26 -12.13 -13.45
N SER A 173 -28.76 -12.54 -14.62
CA SER A 173 -28.82 -11.74 -15.85
C SER A 173 -30.26 -11.41 -16.27
N GLY A 174 -31.22 -12.31 -16.01
CA GLY A 174 -32.64 -12.10 -16.33
C GLY A 174 -33.32 -10.97 -15.54
N LYS A 175 -32.72 -10.49 -14.43
CA LYS A 175 -33.29 -9.41 -13.60
C LYS A 175 -32.71 -8.03 -13.89
N LEU A 176 -31.48 -7.99 -14.43
CA LEU A 176 -30.76 -6.74 -14.66
C LEU A 176 -30.93 -6.31 -16.12
N SER A 177 -31.07 -5.00 -16.34
CA SER A 177 -30.99 -4.47 -17.71
C SER A 177 -29.63 -4.82 -18.32
N TRP A 178 -29.61 -5.13 -19.61
CA TRP A 178 -28.36 -5.40 -20.35
C TRP A 178 -27.33 -4.27 -20.13
N LEU A 179 -27.79 -3.02 -20.19
CA LEU A 179 -26.94 -1.85 -19.97
C LEU A 179 -26.39 -1.80 -18.55
N HIS A 180 -27.22 -2.08 -17.54
CA HIS A 180 -26.80 -2.12 -16.15
C HIS A 180 -25.71 -3.19 -15.92
N GLN A 181 -25.84 -4.36 -16.57
CA GLN A 181 -24.82 -5.40 -16.50
C GLN A 181 -23.48 -4.91 -17.09
N ARG A 182 -23.51 -4.21 -18.24
CA ARG A 182 -22.32 -3.66 -18.87
C ARG A 182 -21.71 -2.49 -18.10
N ALA A 183 -22.54 -1.61 -17.56
CA ALA A 183 -22.11 -0.52 -16.68
C ALA A 183 -21.42 -1.07 -15.43
N SER A 184 -21.94 -2.16 -14.85
CA SER A 184 -21.33 -2.82 -13.69
C SER A 184 -19.97 -3.45 -14.03
N TRP A 185 -19.82 -4.04 -15.22
CA TRP A 185 -18.51 -4.51 -15.72
C TRP A 185 -17.53 -3.36 -15.87
N ILE A 186 -17.95 -2.25 -16.47
CA ILE A 186 -17.10 -1.07 -16.65
C ILE A 186 -16.72 -0.46 -15.30
N ALA A 187 -17.66 -0.33 -14.37
CA ALA A 187 -17.40 0.16 -13.01
C ALA A 187 -16.36 -0.68 -12.27
N ALA A 188 -16.39 -2.01 -12.40
CA ALA A 188 -15.38 -2.89 -11.81
C ALA A 188 -14.01 -2.78 -12.52
N LEU A 189 -13.98 -2.54 -13.83
CA LEU A 189 -12.75 -2.47 -14.63
C LEU A 189 -12.09 -1.08 -14.64
N ALA A 190 -12.87 -0.03 -14.38
CA ALA A 190 -12.42 1.37 -14.35
C ALA A 190 -12.43 1.97 -12.93
N GLY A 191 -12.63 1.15 -11.90
CA GLY A 191 -12.67 1.58 -10.49
C GLY A 191 -11.39 2.27 -9.99
N ASP A 192 -10.26 2.03 -10.66
CA ASP A 192 -9.01 2.73 -10.43
C ASP A 192 -8.93 4.12 -11.06
N ILE A 193 -9.83 4.47 -12.00
CA ILE A 193 -9.93 5.81 -12.59
C ILE A 193 -10.78 6.70 -11.71
N GLN A 194 -10.33 7.95 -11.49
CA GLN A 194 -11.08 8.93 -10.74
C GLN A 194 -12.40 9.28 -11.43
N PHE A 195 -13.51 8.98 -10.76
CA PHE A 195 -14.84 9.35 -11.21
C PHE A 195 -15.02 10.87 -11.11
N SER A 196 -15.42 11.50 -12.21
CA SER A 196 -15.58 12.94 -12.31
C SER A 196 -17.02 13.32 -12.71
N ALA A 197 -17.34 14.61 -12.62
CA ALA A 197 -18.62 15.11 -13.13
C ALA A 197 -18.71 15.06 -14.67
N GLN A 198 -17.57 14.91 -15.35
CA GLN A 198 -17.47 14.75 -16.80
C GLN A 198 -17.61 13.28 -17.22
N THR A 199 -17.53 12.34 -16.27
CA THR A 199 -17.74 10.92 -16.53
C THR A 199 -19.17 10.65 -16.94
N ASN A 200 -19.39 10.41 -18.23
CA ASN A 200 -20.71 10.09 -18.78
C ASN A 200 -20.61 9.07 -19.92
N TRP A 201 -21.73 8.48 -20.29
CA TRP A 201 -21.83 7.70 -21.54
C TRP A 201 -21.54 8.59 -22.73
N ASP A 202 -20.88 8.02 -23.74
CA ASP A 202 -20.79 8.66 -25.04
C ASP A 202 -22.22 9.00 -25.55
N PRO A 203 -22.45 10.21 -26.09
CA PRO A 203 -23.76 10.62 -26.56
C PRO A 203 -24.38 9.66 -27.58
N GLU A 204 -23.57 9.02 -28.41
CA GLU A 204 -24.04 8.06 -29.42
C GLU A 204 -24.53 6.76 -28.76
N VAL A 205 -23.81 6.28 -27.74
CA VAL A 205 -24.24 5.15 -26.92
C VAL A 205 -25.59 5.47 -26.26
N THR A 206 -25.74 6.68 -25.72
CA THR A 206 -26.98 7.12 -25.06
C THR A 206 -28.17 7.16 -26.02
N ARG A 207 -28.00 7.72 -27.23
CA ARG A 207 -29.06 7.77 -28.26
C ARG A 207 -29.54 6.39 -28.66
N VAL A 208 -28.60 5.45 -28.84
CA VAL A 208 -28.92 4.08 -29.17
C VAL A 208 -29.70 3.41 -28.04
N LEU A 209 -29.32 3.66 -26.79
CA LEU A 209 -30.00 3.11 -25.62
C LEU A 209 -31.43 3.64 -25.48
N ASP A 210 -31.64 4.94 -25.69
CA ASP A 210 -32.97 5.56 -25.64
C ASP A 210 -33.87 5.05 -26.77
N ALA A 211 -33.31 4.87 -27.99
CA ALA A 211 -34.03 4.32 -29.13
C ALA A 211 -34.38 2.83 -28.94
N SER A 212 -33.59 2.11 -28.14
CA SER A 212 -33.73 0.67 -27.91
C SER A 212 -34.68 0.32 -26.76
N GLY A 213 -35.49 1.26 -26.23
CA GLY A 213 -36.33 1.10 -25.02
C GLY A 213 -37.32 -0.08 -24.97
N GLY A 214 -37.31 -0.98 -25.96
CA GLY A 214 -37.89 -2.31 -25.87
C GLY A 214 -36.95 -3.34 -25.19
N PRO A 215 -37.47 -4.52 -24.81
CA PRO A 215 -36.62 -5.63 -24.34
C PRO A 215 -35.55 -5.97 -25.38
N PRO A 216 -34.33 -6.37 -24.97
CA PRO A 216 -33.24 -6.66 -25.89
C PRO A 216 -33.66 -7.70 -26.94
N PRO A 217 -33.15 -7.64 -28.19
CA PRO A 217 -33.46 -8.63 -29.21
C PRO A 217 -33.12 -10.03 -28.70
N ARG A 218 -34.13 -10.87 -28.49
CA ARG A 218 -33.99 -12.23 -27.92
C ARG A 218 -33.34 -13.23 -28.89
N ASP A 219 -33.15 -12.86 -30.15
CA ASP A 219 -33.02 -13.83 -31.26
C ASP A 219 -31.70 -13.79 -32.04
N LEU A 220 -30.56 -13.52 -31.39
CA LEU A 220 -29.24 -13.61 -32.04
C LEU A 220 -28.39 -14.84 -31.66
N LEU A 221 -28.88 -15.70 -30.75
CA LEU A 221 -28.16 -16.91 -30.33
C LEU A 221 -28.74 -18.23 -30.87
N SER A 222 -29.82 -18.23 -31.66
CA SER A 222 -30.51 -19.50 -31.98
C SER A 222 -30.38 -20.08 -33.39
N ASN A 223 -30.06 -19.34 -34.47
CA ASN A 223 -30.29 -19.89 -35.82
C ASN A 223 -29.17 -19.65 -36.84
N ASN A 224 -27.95 -20.09 -36.56
CA ASN A 224 -26.95 -20.33 -37.61
C ASN A 224 -26.22 -21.66 -37.39
N SER A 225 -26.98 -22.76 -37.28
CA SER A 225 -26.49 -24.09 -37.63
C SER A 225 -26.49 -24.24 -39.17
N GLY A 226 -25.68 -23.41 -39.83
CA GLY A 226 -25.30 -23.57 -41.22
C GLY A 226 -24.02 -24.39 -41.27
N ASP A 227 -24.16 -25.63 -41.71
CA ASP A 227 -23.12 -26.64 -41.88
C ASP A 227 -21.98 -26.12 -42.79
N VAL A 228 -20.91 -25.57 -42.20
CA VAL A 228 -19.69 -25.17 -42.92
C VAL A 228 -18.62 -26.23 -42.70
N LYS A 229 -18.49 -27.10 -43.70
CA LYS A 229 -17.40 -28.08 -43.83
C LYS A 229 -16.03 -27.39 -43.86
N GLY A 230 -15.24 -27.71 -42.84
CA GLY A 230 -13.82 -28.10 -42.91
C GLY A 230 -12.85 -27.25 -43.74
N THR A 231 -11.96 -26.54 -43.06
CA THR A 231 -10.60 -26.34 -43.58
C THR A 231 -9.61 -26.27 -42.41
N ASP A 232 -8.78 -27.30 -42.31
CA ASP A 232 -7.70 -27.42 -41.32
C ASP A 232 -6.66 -26.32 -41.53
N GLY A 233 -6.57 -25.41 -40.56
CA GLY A 233 -5.59 -24.33 -40.50
C GLY A 233 -4.88 -24.31 -39.16
N LYS A 234 -3.65 -24.82 -39.14
CA LYS A 234 -2.70 -24.86 -38.02
C LYS A 234 -2.49 -23.46 -37.42
N VAL A 235 -3.03 -23.22 -36.22
CA VAL A 235 -2.86 -21.96 -35.48
C VAL A 235 -1.49 -21.95 -34.81
N THR A 236 -0.65 -21.01 -35.23
CA THR A 236 0.64 -20.70 -34.60
C THR A 236 0.42 -19.48 -33.71
N SER A 237 0.77 -19.58 -32.43
CA SER A 237 0.66 -18.50 -31.44
C SER A 237 1.46 -17.28 -31.88
N GLN A 238 0.78 -16.25 -32.41
CA GLN A 238 1.38 -14.99 -32.82
C GLN A 238 1.14 -13.96 -31.72
N GLU A 239 2.24 -13.48 -31.13
CA GLU A 239 2.29 -12.32 -30.22
C GLU A 239 1.62 -11.12 -30.88
N VAL A 240 0.57 -10.60 -30.24
CA VAL A 240 -0.17 -9.42 -30.69
C VAL A 240 0.66 -8.18 -30.38
N ASP A 241 1.47 -7.77 -31.34
CA ASP A 241 2.20 -6.51 -31.29
C ASP A 241 1.23 -5.36 -31.62
N ILE A 242 0.90 -4.56 -30.60
CA ILE A 242 -0.06 -3.45 -30.68
C ILE A 242 0.61 -2.27 -31.38
N SER A 243 0.62 -2.27 -32.71
CA SER A 243 1.00 -1.12 -33.54
C SER A 243 -0.22 -0.26 -33.92
N PRO A 244 -0.07 1.07 -34.10
CA PRO A 244 -1.18 1.99 -34.35
C PRO A 244 -1.68 1.86 -35.80
N ALA A 245 -2.94 1.44 -35.97
CA ALA A 245 -3.60 1.34 -37.27
C ALA A 245 -4.01 2.73 -37.80
N LYS A 246 -3.64 3.01 -39.06
CA LYS A 246 -4.17 4.11 -39.87
C LYS A 246 -5.57 3.75 -40.36
N GLU A 247 -6.57 4.54 -39.98
CA GLU A 247 -7.95 4.44 -40.48
C GLU A 247 -8.05 4.91 -41.94
N LYS A 248 -8.76 4.14 -42.77
CA LYS A 248 -9.28 4.53 -44.07
C LYS A 248 -10.80 4.63 -43.94
N GLU A 249 -11.35 5.83 -44.16
CA GLU A 249 -12.79 6.09 -44.25
C GLU A 249 -13.41 5.48 -45.52
N PRO A 250 -14.58 4.82 -45.41
CA PRO A 250 -15.51 4.65 -46.52
C PRO A 250 -16.74 5.57 -46.40
N SER A 251 -17.13 6.12 -47.54
CA SER A 251 -18.21 7.08 -47.77
C SER A 251 -19.62 6.51 -47.54
N SER A 252 -20.48 7.44 -47.10
CA SER A 252 -21.90 7.36 -46.74
C SER A 252 -22.85 6.64 -47.71
N ALA A 253 -23.63 5.70 -47.17
CA ALA A 253 -24.95 5.34 -47.65
C ALA A 253 -25.88 5.08 -46.44
N SER A 254 -27.03 5.74 -46.41
CA SER A 254 -28.03 5.69 -45.35
C SER A 254 -28.63 4.28 -45.18
N GLN A 255 -28.23 3.60 -44.10
CA GLN A 255 -28.78 2.32 -43.66
C GLN A 255 -29.78 2.49 -42.50
N PRO A 256 -30.72 1.54 -42.31
CA PRO A 256 -31.81 1.67 -41.36
C PRO A 256 -31.33 1.57 -39.90
N LEU A 257 -31.92 2.39 -39.02
CA LEU A 257 -31.61 2.57 -37.59
C LEU A 257 -31.45 1.28 -36.75
N VAL A 258 -31.97 0.14 -37.20
CA VAL A 258 -31.92 -1.14 -36.47
C VAL A 258 -30.50 -1.77 -36.50
N CYS A 259 -29.66 -1.44 -37.49
CA CYS A 259 -28.25 -1.90 -37.50
C CYS A 259 -27.34 -1.13 -36.52
N GLY A 260 -27.75 0.03 -36.01
CA GLY A 260 -26.93 0.85 -35.11
C GLY A 260 -26.79 0.24 -33.71
N ALA A 261 -27.86 -0.37 -33.18
CA ALA A 261 -27.89 -0.87 -31.81
C ALA A 261 -26.97 -2.06 -31.56
N SER A 262 -26.86 -2.98 -32.53
CA SER A 262 -25.93 -4.11 -32.45
C SER A 262 -24.47 -3.64 -32.50
N ASN A 263 -24.16 -2.59 -33.27
CA ASN A 263 -22.82 -2.05 -33.38
C ASN A 263 -22.33 -1.42 -32.07
N GLU A 264 -23.13 -0.59 -31.40
CA GLU A 264 -22.75 0.01 -30.10
C GLU A 264 -22.62 -1.04 -29.00
N ALA A 265 -23.52 -2.02 -28.96
CA ALA A 265 -23.43 -3.15 -28.05
C ALA A 265 -22.12 -3.92 -28.23
N ASN A 266 -21.69 -4.11 -29.48
CA ASN A 266 -20.41 -4.72 -29.83
C ASN A 266 -19.21 -3.86 -29.44
N LYS A 267 -19.29 -2.52 -29.54
CA LYS A 267 -18.23 -1.62 -29.06
C LYS A 267 -18.04 -1.70 -27.56
N ILE A 268 -19.12 -1.66 -26.77
CA ILE A 268 -19.06 -1.81 -25.30
C ILE A 268 -18.46 -3.17 -24.93
N ASN A 269 -18.94 -4.22 -25.59
CA ASN A 269 -18.44 -5.57 -25.44
C ASN A 269 -16.94 -5.65 -25.73
N ARG A 270 -16.46 -5.05 -26.82
CA ARG A 270 -15.04 -5.04 -27.20
C ARG A 270 -14.20 -4.22 -26.22
N ALA A 271 -14.71 -3.10 -25.72
CA ALA A 271 -14.04 -2.28 -24.72
C ALA A 271 -13.76 -3.06 -23.43
N ILE A 272 -14.76 -3.79 -22.92
CA ILE A 272 -14.63 -4.66 -21.76
C ILE A 272 -13.60 -5.78 -22.02
N GLU A 273 -13.61 -6.37 -23.22
CA GLU A 273 -12.67 -7.42 -23.60
C GLU A 273 -11.22 -6.92 -23.61
N ILE A 274 -10.99 -5.76 -24.24
CA ILE A 274 -9.68 -5.10 -24.26
C ILE A 274 -9.20 -4.83 -22.83
N ALA A 275 -10.08 -4.34 -21.95
CA ALA A 275 -9.75 -4.09 -20.56
C ALA A 275 -9.40 -5.39 -19.79
N ILE A 276 -10.15 -6.48 -19.99
CA ILE A 276 -9.85 -7.77 -19.36
C ILE A 276 -8.49 -8.33 -19.83
N VAL A 277 -8.22 -8.28 -21.13
CA VAL A 277 -6.99 -8.81 -21.73
C VAL A 277 -5.77 -7.97 -21.36
N ALA A 278 -5.90 -6.65 -21.26
CA ALA A 278 -4.78 -5.76 -20.98
C ALA A 278 -4.33 -5.73 -19.51
N ARG A 279 -4.99 -6.49 -18.62
CA ARG A 279 -4.69 -6.51 -17.18
C ARG A 279 -3.30 -7.10 -16.91
N ASN A 280 -2.61 -6.54 -15.93
CA ASN A 280 -1.32 -7.05 -15.47
C ASN A 280 -1.40 -8.53 -15.04
N GLY A 281 -0.42 -9.32 -15.49
CA GLY A 281 -0.29 -10.73 -15.16
C GLY A 281 -0.14 -10.97 -13.66
N PHE A 282 -0.71 -12.09 -13.18
CA PHE A 282 -0.63 -12.50 -11.77
C PHE A 282 0.82 -12.70 -11.29
N VAL A 283 1.67 -13.22 -12.17
CA VAL A 283 3.05 -13.60 -11.84
C VAL A 283 3.89 -12.38 -11.44
N SER A 284 3.85 -11.31 -12.24
CA SER A 284 4.66 -10.11 -12.01
C SER A 284 4.14 -9.27 -10.84
N GLY A 285 2.82 -9.13 -10.69
CA GLY A 285 2.23 -8.26 -9.66
C GLY A 285 2.13 -8.88 -8.27
N ILE A 286 2.02 -10.21 -8.14
CA ILE A 286 1.70 -10.87 -6.85
C ILE A 286 2.66 -12.01 -6.53
N LEU A 287 2.83 -12.97 -7.45
CA LEU A 287 3.56 -14.21 -7.13
C LEU A 287 5.02 -13.94 -6.76
N ILE A 288 5.73 -13.15 -7.57
CA ILE A 288 7.15 -12.85 -7.32
C ILE A 288 7.33 -12.13 -5.96
N PRO A 289 6.61 -11.01 -5.66
CA PRO A 289 6.70 -10.36 -4.36
C PRO A 289 6.40 -11.27 -3.17
N VAL A 290 5.36 -12.10 -3.28
CA VAL A 290 4.97 -13.04 -2.22
C VAL A 290 6.06 -14.08 -1.96
N LEU A 291 6.63 -14.69 -3.00
CA LEU A 291 7.71 -15.67 -2.85
C LEU A 291 8.98 -15.05 -2.26
N LEU A 292 9.34 -13.84 -2.71
CA LEU A 292 10.47 -13.10 -2.14
C LEU A 292 10.25 -12.81 -0.66
N MET A 293 9.05 -12.38 -0.25
CA MET A 293 8.75 -12.13 1.16
C MET A 293 8.68 -13.37 2.02
N LEU A 294 8.26 -14.50 1.45
CA LEU A 294 8.30 -15.77 2.15
C LEU A 294 9.75 -16.17 2.45
N ALA A 295 10.66 -15.99 1.48
CA ALA A 295 12.09 -16.22 1.68
C ALA A 295 12.69 -15.28 2.74
N VAL A 296 12.34 -13.98 2.71
CA VAL A 296 12.74 -12.99 3.72
C VAL A 296 12.24 -13.38 5.11
N THR A 297 10.97 -13.79 5.22
CA THR A 297 10.36 -14.21 6.48
C THR A 297 11.09 -15.45 7.02
N ALA A 298 11.34 -16.46 6.17
CA ALA A 298 12.05 -17.67 6.55
C ALA A 298 13.48 -17.38 7.03
N ALA A 299 14.22 -16.52 6.32
CA ALA A 299 15.56 -16.09 6.72
C ALA A 299 15.54 -15.35 8.07
N THR A 300 14.58 -14.45 8.27
CA THR A 300 14.43 -13.72 9.54
C THR A 300 14.12 -14.66 10.71
N PHE A 301 13.27 -15.68 10.50
CA PHE A 301 13.03 -16.70 11.53
C PHE A 301 14.25 -17.56 11.79
N TYR A 302 14.98 -17.97 10.75
CA TYR A 302 16.21 -18.74 10.90
C TYR A 302 17.24 -17.99 11.76
N ASP A 303 17.43 -16.69 11.50
CA ASP A 303 18.28 -15.83 12.32
C ASP A 303 17.76 -15.72 13.76
N ALA A 304 16.45 -15.50 13.95
CA ALA A 304 15.84 -15.42 15.28
C ALA A 304 15.97 -16.73 16.08
N TYR A 305 15.97 -17.89 15.42
CA TYR A 305 16.18 -19.19 16.04
C TYR A 305 17.64 -19.48 16.38
N SER A 306 18.56 -19.11 15.48
CA SER A 306 19.99 -19.35 15.65
C SER A 306 20.62 -18.39 16.66
N LYS A 307 20.11 -17.17 16.78
CA LYS A 307 20.65 -16.10 17.64
C LYS A 307 19.64 -15.67 18.71
N LYS A 308 19.06 -16.63 19.43
CA LYS A 308 18.10 -16.34 20.51
C LYS A 308 18.74 -15.47 21.59
N GLY A 309 18.01 -14.45 22.04
CA GLY A 309 18.47 -13.49 23.03
C GLY A 309 19.37 -12.39 22.44
N ASP A 310 19.82 -12.50 21.19
CA ASP A 310 20.55 -11.42 20.54
C ASP A 310 19.65 -10.21 20.31
N LYS A 311 20.08 -9.07 20.85
CA LYS A 311 19.36 -7.80 20.81
C LYS A 311 19.12 -7.33 19.38
N ASP A 312 20.14 -7.33 18.54
CA ASP A 312 20.02 -6.83 17.17
C ASP A 312 19.09 -7.72 16.33
N THR A 313 19.13 -9.03 16.53
CA THR A 313 18.24 -10.00 15.87
C THR A 313 16.78 -9.81 16.30
N GLY A 314 16.50 -9.68 17.59
CA GLY A 314 15.13 -9.42 18.07
C GLY A 314 14.55 -8.10 17.53
N LEU A 315 15.39 -7.06 17.43
CA LEU A 315 14.98 -5.78 16.87
C LEU A 315 14.82 -5.83 15.34
N ALA A 316 15.68 -6.54 14.62
CA ALA A 316 15.51 -6.78 13.19
C ALA A 316 14.19 -7.51 12.90
N LEU A 317 13.85 -8.52 13.71
CA LEU A 317 12.56 -9.20 13.67
C LEU A 317 11.41 -8.22 13.93
N ALA A 318 11.53 -7.32 14.92
CA ALA A 318 10.53 -6.30 15.19
C ALA A 318 10.28 -5.37 13.99
N TYR A 319 11.33 -4.89 13.32
CA TYR A 319 11.18 -4.07 12.10
C TYR A 319 10.56 -4.86 10.95
N CYS A 320 10.95 -6.13 10.77
CA CYS A 320 10.37 -7.00 9.76
C CYS A 320 8.86 -7.22 10.00
N VAL A 321 8.46 -7.42 11.26
CA VAL A 321 7.06 -7.49 11.69
C VAL A 321 6.36 -6.14 11.49
N TRP A 322 7.01 -5.02 11.80
CA TRP A 322 6.42 -3.69 11.62
C TRP A 322 6.10 -3.40 10.15
N TYR A 323 6.98 -3.74 9.22
CA TYR A 323 6.76 -3.52 7.78
C TYR A 323 5.76 -4.50 7.14
N SER A 324 5.37 -5.56 7.83
CA SER A 324 4.51 -6.61 7.27
C SER A 324 3.14 -6.12 6.76
N TRP A 325 2.63 -4.97 7.24
CA TRP A 325 1.42 -4.37 6.69
C TRP A 325 1.61 -3.89 5.24
N ILE A 326 2.84 -3.52 4.81
CA ILE A 326 3.17 -3.16 3.43
C ILE A 326 2.94 -4.36 2.51
N LEU A 327 3.20 -5.59 2.97
CA LEU A 327 2.92 -6.80 2.20
C LEU A 327 1.41 -6.96 1.98
N VAL A 328 0.58 -6.75 3.01
CA VAL A 328 -0.88 -6.77 2.86
C VAL A 328 -1.34 -5.72 1.85
N LEU A 329 -0.82 -4.49 1.97
CA LEU A 329 -1.14 -3.41 1.04
C LEU A 329 -0.73 -3.75 -0.39
N GLY A 330 0.49 -4.25 -0.59
CA GLY A 330 1.02 -4.57 -1.92
C GLY A 330 0.28 -5.71 -2.60
N VAL A 331 -0.07 -6.76 -1.85
CA VAL A 331 -0.87 -7.88 -2.38
C VAL A 331 -2.30 -7.44 -2.66
N ALA A 332 -2.99 -6.81 -1.69
CA ALA A 332 -4.37 -6.34 -1.88
C ALA A 332 -4.46 -5.29 -2.98
N GLY A 333 -3.52 -4.35 -3.02
CA GLY A 333 -3.38 -3.34 -4.06
C GLY A 333 -3.03 -3.91 -5.43
N ASN A 334 -2.71 -5.19 -5.55
CA ASN A 334 -2.61 -5.83 -6.85
C ASN A 334 -3.76 -6.82 -7.10
N CYS A 335 -4.70 -7.05 -6.17
CA CYS A 335 -5.69 -8.13 -6.29
C CYS A 335 -7.03 -7.76 -6.93
N TYR A 336 -7.26 -6.50 -7.27
CA TYR A 336 -8.54 -6.00 -7.79
C TYR A 336 -8.67 -6.13 -9.33
N ALA A 337 -9.86 -5.91 -9.86
CA ALA A 337 -10.19 -6.09 -11.28
C ALA A 337 -9.55 -5.01 -12.17
N SER A 338 -9.66 -3.74 -11.74
CA SER A 338 -9.18 -2.54 -12.41
C SER A 338 -7.65 -2.34 -12.41
N ALA A 339 -6.83 -3.39 -12.29
CA ALA A 339 -5.35 -3.29 -12.22
C ALA A 339 -4.69 -2.92 -13.56
N LEU A 340 -5.33 -2.03 -14.31
CA LEU A 340 -4.90 -1.47 -15.58
C LEU A 340 -4.14 -0.17 -15.34
N ASN A 341 -3.37 0.24 -16.33
CA ASN A 341 -2.89 1.61 -16.37
C ASN A 341 -4.09 2.52 -16.73
N PRO A 342 -4.33 3.66 -16.05
CA PRO A 342 -5.43 4.58 -16.41
C PRO A 342 -5.44 4.97 -17.89
N LYS A 343 -4.28 5.05 -18.54
CA LYS A 343 -4.16 5.31 -19.99
C LYS A 343 -4.66 4.16 -20.85
N VAL A 344 -4.47 2.91 -20.41
CA VAL A 344 -4.97 1.72 -21.10
C VAL A 344 -6.48 1.62 -20.93
N ALA A 345 -6.99 1.84 -19.72
CA ALA A 345 -8.42 1.86 -19.47
C ALA A 345 -9.11 3.00 -20.24
N LYS A 346 -8.50 4.20 -20.32
CA LYS A 346 -8.93 5.28 -21.22
C LYS A 346 -9.06 4.79 -22.66
N ARG A 347 -8.00 4.20 -23.22
CA ARG A 347 -8.01 3.70 -24.61
C ARG A 347 -9.02 2.58 -24.84
N ALA A 348 -9.29 1.77 -23.83
CA ALA A 348 -10.29 0.71 -23.91
C ALA A 348 -11.71 1.28 -23.97
N PHE A 349 -11.98 2.31 -23.16
CA PHE A 349 -13.32 2.87 -22.96
C PHE A 349 -13.57 4.22 -23.67
N ASP A 350 -12.62 4.79 -24.41
CA ASP A 350 -12.76 6.14 -25.01
C ASP A 350 -13.93 6.27 -25.99
N LYS A 351 -14.31 5.19 -26.67
CA LYS A 351 -15.45 5.15 -27.59
C LYS A 351 -16.80 4.94 -26.89
N VAL A 352 -16.79 4.74 -25.58
CA VAL A 352 -17.96 4.33 -24.79
C VAL A 352 -18.25 5.31 -23.67
N LEU A 353 -17.19 5.89 -23.09
CA LEU A 353 -17.25 6.82 -21.98
C LEU A 353 -16.46 8.09 -22.28
N GLU A 354 -17.07 9.22 -21.96
CA GLU A 354 -16.37 10.49 -21.85
C GLU A 354 -15.79 10.58 -20.43
N PHE A 355 -14.46 10.60 -20.28
CA PHE A 355 -13.82 10.76 -18.97
C PHE A 355 -13.54 12.22 -18.58
N GLY A 356 -13.64 13.15 -19.54
CA GLY A 356 -13.22 14.53 -19.37
C GLY A 356 -11.75 14.81 -19.73
N GLU A 357 -11.20 15.90 -19.19
CA GLU A 357 -9.77 16.23 -19.32
C GLU A 357 -8.93 15.18 -18.58
N GLU A 358 -8.11 14.44 -19.34
CA GLU A 358 -7.20 13.34 -18.94
C GLU A 358 -7.60 12.51 -17.69
N PRO A 359 -8.03 11.23 -17.83
CA PRO A 359 -8.36 10.39 -16.69
C PRO A 359 -7.14 10.18 -15.79
N VAL A 360 -7.34 10.44 -14.51
CA VAL A 360 -6.35 10.39 -13.43
C VAL A 360 -6.59 9.12 -12.63
N GLY A 361 -5.53 8.37 -12.31
CA GLY A 361 -5.63 7.24 -11.38
C GLY A 361 -6.01 7.68 -9.95
N THR A 362 -6.90 6.93 -9.31
CA THR A 362 -7.36 7.20 -7.94
C THR A 362 -6.38 6.65 -6.93
N ALA A 363 -5.84 7.54 -6.09
CA ALA A 363 -5.02 7.18 -4.93
C ALA A 363 -5.75 6.16 -4.04
N LEU A 364 -5.02 5.17 -3.50
CA LEU A 364 -5.60 4.05 -2.74
C LEU A 364 -6.55 4.52 -1.63
N ARG A 365 -6.17 5.58 -0.90
CA ARG A 365 -7.01 6.17 0.16
C ARG A 365 -8.40 6.62 -0.33
N HIS A 366 -8.53 7.10 -1.56
CA HIS A 366 -9.79 7.67 -2.07
C HIS A 366 -10.70 6.65 -2.76
N ARG A 367 -10.27 5.40 -2.89
CA ARG A 367 -11.00 4.36 -3.64
C ARG A 367 -12.37 4.02 -3.06
N TYR A 368 -12.55 4.13 -1.76
CA TYR A 368 -13.86 3.89 -1.15
C TYR A 368 -14.94 4.81 -1.72
N VAL A 369 -14.68 6.12 -1.73
CA VAL A 369 -15.60 7.12 -2.27
C VAL A 369 -15.71 6.96 -3.78
N ASN A 370 -14.58 6.71 -4.47
CA ASN A 370 -14.56 6.53 -5.91
C ASN A 370 -15.43 5.35 -6.39
N ASN A 371 -15.31 4.19 -5.74
CA ASN A 371 -16.10 3.01 -6.07
C ASN A 371 -17.57 3.21 -5.81
N TYR A 372 -17.93 3.95 -4.77
CA TYR A 372 -19.32 4.31 -4.53
C TYR A 372 -19.89 5.11 -5.70
N LEU A 373 -19.12 6.04 -6.28
CA LEU A 373 -19.54 6.81 -7.44
C LEU A 373 -19.68 5.94 -8.69
N TRP A 374 -18.69 5.09 -8.97
CA TRP A 374 -18.76 4.13 -10.08
C TRP A 374 -19.96 3.17 -9.95
N GLN A 375 -20.22 2.64 -8.75
CA GLN A 375 -21.37 1.77 -8.49
C GLN A 375 -22.69 2.52 -8.66
N THR A 376 -22.82 3.71 -8.09
CA THR A 376 -24.06 4.50 -8.21
C THR A 376 -24.31 4.90 -9.66
N TRP A 377 -23.25 5.21 -10.42
CA TRP A 377 -23.33 5.47 -11.86
C TRP A 377 -23.82 4.24 -12.64
N ALA A 378 -23.28 3.06 -12.33
CA ALA A 378 -23.72 1.82 -12.96
C ALA A 378 -25.19 1.48 -12.62
N GLU A 379 -25.65 1.80 -11.41
CA GLU A 379 -27.04 1.63 -10.98
C GLU A 379 -27.98 2.64 -11.65
N ALA A 380 -27.54 3.85 -11.93
CA ALA A 380 -28.34 4.94 -12.48
C ALA A 380 -28.61 4.86 -14.00
N THR A 381 -28.33 3.73 -14.65
CA THR A 381 -28.45 3.57 -16.12
C THR A 381 -29.82 3.89 -16.75
N LYS A 382 -30.90 4.02 -15.96
CA LYS A 382 -32.24 4.37 -16.46
C LYS A 382 -32.62 5.84 -16.28
N ASP A 383 -31.98 6.51 -15.33
CA ASP A 383 -32.29 7.89 -14.99
C ASP A 383 -31.16 8.79 -15.51
N HIS A 384 -31.45 10.07 -15.78
CA HIS A 384 -30.39 11.01 -16.10
C HIS A 384 -29.41 11.10 -14.93
N TRP A 385 -28.21 10.54 -15.10
CA TRP A 385 -27.15 10.61 -14.12
C TRP A 385 -26.77 12.08 -13.90
N ALA A 386 -26.91 12.54 -12.66
CA ALA A 386 -26.46 13.85 -12.25
C ALA A 386 -25.46 13.69 -11.11
N TYR A 387 -24.17 13.88 -11.39
CA TYR A 387 -23.11 13.83 -10.38
C TYR A 387 -23.46 14.63 -9.11
N GLN A 388 -24.07 15.80 -9.30
CA GLN A 388 -24.50 16.68 -8.20
C GLN A 388 -25.59 16.07 -7.31
N SER A 389 -26.52 15.30 -7.87
CA SER A 389 -27.58 14.66 -7.07
C SER A 389 -27.02 13.55 -6.18
N VAL A 390 -26.01 12.83 -6.67
CA VAL A 390 -25.30 11.81 -5.88
C VAL A 390 -24.45 12.45 -4.79
N MET A 391 -23.76 13.56 -5.07
CA MET A 391 -23.04 14.31 -4.03
C MET A 391 -23.97 14.80 -2.92
N GLU A 392 -25.16 15.33 -3.25
CA GLU A 392 -26.14 15.75 -2.25
C GLU A 392 -26.70 14.57 -1.44
N ARG A 393 -26.97 13.43 -2.09
CA ARG A 393 -27.36 12.21 -1.37
C ARG A 393 -26.27 11.77 -0.39
N LEU A 394 -25.03 11.68 -0.88
CA LEU A 394 -23.85 11.25 -0.11
C LEU A 394 -23.57 12.15 1.10
N LYS A 395 -23.81 13.46 0.97
CA LYS A 395 -23.71 14.44 2.06
C LYS A 395 -24.62 14.13 3.25
N SER A 396 -25.79 13.54 2.99
CA SER A 396 -26.80 13.18 3.99
C SER A 396 -26.79 11.71 4.41
N ASP A 397 -26.07 10.85 3.68
CA ASP A 397 -26.03 9.41 3.93
C ASP A 397 -25.12 9.07 5.12
N TRP A 398 -25.67 9.11 6.32
CA TRP A 398 -24.94 8.77 7.55
C TRP A 398 -24.44 7.32 7.55
N LEU A 399 -25.14 6.41 6.87
CA LEU A 399 -24.79 4.99 6.83
C LEU A 399 -23.54 4.77 5.97
N PHE A 400 -23.41 5.52 4.86
CA PHE A 400 -22.18 5.56 4.09
C PHE A 400 -21.00 6.01 4.94
N TRP A 401 -21.12 7.13 5.67
CA TRP A 401 -20.01 7.65 6.49
C TRP A 401 -19.68 6.73 7.66
N LEU A 402 -20.68 6.09 8.28
CA LEU A 402 -20.43 5.08 9.31
C LEU A 402 -19.65 3.89 8.75
N ARG A 403 -20.04 3.38 7.57
CA ARG A 403 -19.30 2.31 6.89
C ARG A 403 -17.90 2.74 6.50
N PHE A 404 -17.72 4.00 6.09
CA PHE A 404 -16.40 4.55 5.80
C PHE A 404 -15.52 4.59 7.05
N CYS A 405 -16.04 5.09 8.17
CA CYS A 405 -15.36 5.09 9.47
C CYS A 405 -14.98 3.67 9.92
N THR A 406 -15.91 2.72 9.84
CA THR A 406 -15.65 1.31 10.19
C THR A 406 -14.59 0.71 9.28
N GLY A 407 -14.65 1.01 7.98
CA GLY A 407 -13.64 0.60 7.02
C GLY A 407 -12.24 1.14 7.34
N GLN A 408 -12.16 2.43 7.66
CA GLN A 408 -10.91 3.07 8.09
C GLN A 408 -10.37 2.46 9.38
N PHE A 409 -11.23 2.14 10.33
CA PHE A 409 -10.85 1.43 11.54
C PHE A 409 -10.32 0.02 11.25
N LEU A 410 -10.94 -0.72 10.32
CA LEU A 410 -10.43 -2.04 9.90
C LEU A 410 -9.06 -1.94 9.19
N GLY A 411 -8.88 -0.96 8.31
CA GLY A 411 -7.57 -0.67 7.70
C GLY A 411 -6.52 -0.30 8.74
N PHE A 412 -6.89 0.52 9.73
CA PHE A 412 -6.04 0.86 10.87
C PHE A 412 -5.69 -0.37 11.70
N CYS A 413 -6.63 -1.27 12.00
CA CYS A 413 -6.36 -2.50 12.75
C CYS A 413 -5.27 -3.35 12.12
N CYS A 414 -5.19 -3.42 10.78
CA CYS A 414 -4.12 -4.13 10.09
C CYS A 414 -2.74 -3.52 10.39
N VAL A 415 -2.61 -2.19 10.30
CA VAL A 415 -1.36 -1.46 10.58
C VAL A 415 -1.00 -1.50 12.07
N ALA A 416 -2.00 -1.28 12.93
CA ALA A 416 -1.88 -1.25 14.38
C ALA A 416 -1.48 -2.62 14.92
N PHE A 417 -2.02 -3.70 14.38
CA PHE A 417 -1.66 -5.06 14.78
C PHE A 417 -0.19 -5.37 14.53
N SER A 418 0.30 -5.18 13.29
CA SER A 418 1.73 -5.37 12.96
C SER A 418 2.64 -4.49 13.82
N SER A 419 2.24 -3.23 14.03
CA SER A 419 3.02 -2.28 14.84
C SER A 419 2.98 -2.58 16.33
N ALA A 420 1.87 -3.09 16.87
CA ALA A 420 1.75 -3.52 18.26
C ALA A 420 2.58 -4.77 18.51
N CYS A 421 2.59 -5.73 17.59
CA CYS A 421 3.47 -6.88 17.63
C CYS A 421 4.95 -6.46 17.58
N ALA A 422 5.33 -5.56 16.67
CA ALA A 422 6.68 -5.00 16.63
C ALA A 422 7.06 -4.26 17.92
N THR A 423 6.13 -3.50 18.48
CA THR A 423 6.29 -2.81 19.78
C THR A 423 6.52 -3.81 20.89
N ALA A 424 5.75 -4.91 20.96
CA ALA A 424 5.91 -5.95 21.97
C ALA A 424 7.27 -6.65 21.86
N ILE A 425 7.72 -6.97 20.65
CA ILE A 425 9.06 -7.55 20.42
C ILE A 425 10.14 -6.55 20.86
N ALA A 426 10.09 -5.31 20.39
CA ALA A 426 11.09 -4.29 20.73
C ALA A 426 11.08 -3.92 22.22
N TRP A 427 9.90 -3.90 22.86
CA TRP A 427 9.74 -3.66 24.30
C TRP A 427 10.37 -4.77 25.14
N THR A 428 10.36 -6.00 24.62
CA THR A 428 10.93 -7.17 25.31
C THR A 428 12.36 -7.50 24.85
N THR A 429 13.02 -6.59 24.10
CA THR A 429 14.36 -6.80 23.56
C THR A 429 15.35 -5.73 24.04
N PRO A 430 16.44 -6.09 24.78
CA PRO A 430 16.70 -7.33 25.53
C PRO A 430 16.06 -7.29 26.94
N THR A 431 15.92 -6.09 27.50
CA THR A 431 15.26 -5.78 28.78
C THR A 431 13.89 -5.17 28.54
N VAL A 432 12.98 -5.33 29.50
CA VAL A 432 11.59 -4.85 29.41
C VAL A 432 11.54 -3.32 29.55
N GLY A 433 11.12 -2.59 28.51
CA GLY A 433 11.00 -1.13 28.60
C GLY A 433 10.65 -0.37 27.32
N LEU A 434 10.32 0.92 27.48
CA LEU A 434 10.04 1.84 26.37
C LEU A 434 11.33 2.46 25.83
N GLY A 435 11.97 1.81 24.86
CA GLY A 435 13.08 2.39 24.10
C GLY A 435 12.63 3.28 22.93
N CYS A 436 13.58 3.95 22.28
CA CYS A 436 13.32 4.77 21.08
C CYS A 436 12.66 3.95 19.94
N ARG A 437 13.02 2.67 19.80
CA ARG A 437 12.46 1.80 18.74
C ARG A 437 10.99 1.49 18.96
N SER A 438 10.62 1.02 20.15
CA SER A 438 9.21 0.77 20.51
C SER A 438 8.41 2.07 20.52
N PHE A 439 8.99 3.18 20.99
CA PHE A 439 8.36 4.50 20.91
C PHE A 439 8.11 4.95 19.46
N ASN A 440 9.05 4.72 18.54
CA ASN A 440 8.87 5.04 17.12
C ASN A 440 7.67 4.30 16.51
N PHE A 441 7.51 3.01 16.83
CA PHE A 441 6.35 2.23 16.38
C PHE A 441 5.04 2.75 16.98
N ILE A 442 5.03 3.07 18.27
CA ILE A 442 3.85 3.64 18.95
C ILE A 442 3.47 4.98 18.31
N LEU A 443 4.45 5.87 18.11
CA LEU A 443 4.24 7.18 17.50
C LEU A 443 3.64 7.05 16.09
N TYR A 444 4.17 6.11 15.30
CA TYR A 444 3.63 5.82 13.97
C TYR A 444 2.18 5.34 14.01
N VAL A 445 1.81 4.47 14.95
CA VAL A 445 0.42 4.00 15.13
C VAL A 445 -0.51 5.14 15.52
N VAL A 446 -0.10 5.97 16.48
CA VAL A 446 -0.91 7.10 16.96
C VAL A 446 -1.18 8.08 15.81
N PHE A 447 -0.15 8.47 15.06
CA PHE A 447 -0.34 9.33 13.90
C PHE A 447 -1.18 8.66 12.82
N SER A 448 -0.98 7.37 12.54
CA SER A 448 -1.80 6.63 11.56
C SER A 448 -3.29 6.60 11.93
N PHE A 449 -3.63 6.52 13.22
CA PHE A 449 -5.01 6.60 13.70
C PHE A 449 -5.60 7.99 13.47
N VAL A 450 -4.87 9.03 13.89
CA VAL A 450 -5.33 10.42 13.74
C VAL A 450 -5.47 10.80 12.26
N THR A 451 -4.54 10.39 11.39
CA THR A 451 -4.63 10.64 9.94
C THR A 451 -5.84 9.93 9.33
N ALA A 452 -6.16 8.71 9.74
CA ALA A 452 -7.35 7.98 9.26
C ALA A 452 -8.65 8.72 9.62
N CYS A 453 -8.78 9.20 10.87
CA CYS A 453 -9.92 10.01 11.30
C CYS A 453 -10.00 11.33 10.52
N MET A 454 -8.87 12.03 10.37
CA MET A 454 -8.79 13.28 9.62
C MET A 454 -9.13 13.09 8.15
N HIS A 455 -8.80 11.95 7.55
CA HIS A 455 -9.12 11.65 6.16
C HIS A 455 -10.62 11.48 5.93
N VAL A 456 -11.35 10.83 6.86
CA VAL A 456 -12.82 10.78 6.80
C VAL A 456 -13.40 12.19 6.88
N LEU A 457 -12.92 13.00 7.83
CA LEU A 457 -13.37 14.38 7.99
C LEU A 457 -13.12 15.21 6.72
N CYS A 458 -11.93 15.12 6.13
CA CYS A 458 -11.59 15.80 4.88
C CYS A 458 -12.48 15.34 3.73
N SER A 459 -12.74 14.05 3.61
CA SER A 459 -13.63 13.48 2.58
C SER A 459 -15.07 13.99 2.75
N TRP A 460 -15.58 14.04 3.98
CA TRP A 460 -16.91 14.53 4.29
C TRP A 460 -17.06 16.04 4.01
N LEU A 461 -16.09 16.85 4.43
CA LEU A 461 -16.05 18.28 4.12
C LEU A 461 -15.91 18.52 2.61
N SER A 462 -15.13 17.71 1.90
CA SER A 462 -14.95 17.78 0.45
C SER A 462 -16.27 17.54 -0.29
N VAL A 463 -17.01 16.50 0.07
CA VAL A 463 -18.35 16.22 -0.50
C VAL A 463 -19.30 17.39 -0.21
N ARG A 464 -19.31 17.91 1.03
CA ARG A 464 -20.15 19.07 1.40
C ARG A 464 -19.81 20.35 0.65
N SER A 465 -18.53 20.57 0.34
CA SER A 465 -18.07 21.77 -0.38
C SER A 465 -18.43 21.76 -1.86
N LYS A 466 -18.59 20.58 -2.46
CA LYS A 466 -18.92 20.39 -3.88
C LYS A 466 -20.42 20.39 -4.15
N ALA A 467 -21.22 20.12 -3.11
CA ALA A 467 -22.66 20.06 -3.19
C ALA A 467 -23.25 21.46 -3.50
N PRO A 468 -24.27 21.59 -4.39
CA PRO A 468 -24.77 22.89 -4.81
C PRO A 468 -25.29 23.72 -3.62
N GLN A 469 -24.67 24.87 -3.37
CA GLN A 469 -25.23 25.82 -2.41
C GLN A 469 -26.24 26.75 -3.12
N PRO A 470 -27.43 26.99 -2.51
CA PRO A 470 -28.40 27.94 -3.05
C PRO A 470 -27.82 29.37 -2.98
N SER A 471 -27.34 29.85 -4.13
CA SER A 471 -27.11 31.25 -4.57
C SER A 471 -26.42 32.28 -3.65
N SER A 472 -26.00 31.94 -2.43
CA SER A 472 -25.36 32.88 -1.51
C SER A 472 -23.84 32.83 -1.65
N ASN A 473 -23.22 34.01 -1.76
CA ASN A 473 -21.78 34.31 -1.86
C ASN A 473 -20.85 33.13 -1.56
N ARG A 474 -20.02 32.80 -2.56
CA ARG A 474 -18.95 31.79 -2.57
C ARG A 474 -17.89 32.13 -1.52
N THR A 475 -18.23 32.00 -0.25
CA THR A 475 -17.32 32.15 0.87
C THR A 475 -16.27 31.05 0.74
N THR A 476 -15.00 31.44 0.82
CA THR A 476 -13.87 30.51 0.83
C THR A 476 -14.13 29.45 1.91
N ASN A 477 -14.07 28.16 1.55
CA ASN A 477 -14.23 27.04 2.47
C ASN A 477 -13.00 26.90 3.39
N ILE A 478 -12.73 27.92 4.22
CA ILE A 478 -11.68 27.96 5.23
C ILE A 478 -11.61 26.66 6.06
N PRO A 479 -12.72 26.06 6.54
CA PRO A 479 -12.63 24.83 7.34
C PRO A 479 -12.09 23.63 6.53
N LEU A 480 -12.46 23.51 5.25
CA LEU A 480 -11.94 22.43 4.40
C LEU A 480 -10.44 22.61 4.13
N GLN A 481 -10.01 23.85 3.86
CA GLN A 481 -8.60 24.15 3.63
C GLN A 481 -7.75 23.90 4.89
N ALA A 482 -8.24 24.31 6.06
CA ALA A 482 -7.60 24.04 7.33
C ALA A 482 -7.49 22.53 7.60
N ALA A 483 -8.59 21.78 7.41
CA ALA A 483 -8.61 20.33 7.58
C ALA A 483 -7.63 19.62 6.63
N HIS A 484 -7.59 20.02 5.36
CA HIS A 484 -6.64 19.50 4.38
C HIS A 484 -5.18 19.82 4.76
N CYS A 485 -4.89 21.04 5.21
CA CYS A 485 -3.56 21.43 5.64
C CYS A 485 -3.10 20.60 6.84
N THR A 486 -3.96 20.44 7.85
CA THR A 486 -3.69 19.61 9.03
C THR A 486 -3.51 18.14 8.65
N TYR A 487 -4.37 17.60 7.78
CA TYR A 487 -4.25 16.24 7.28
C TYR A 487 -2.90 16.01 6.59
N TRP A 488 -2.53 16.86 5.63
CA TRP A 488 -1.26 16.70 4.91
C TRP A 488 -0.03 16.91 5.80
N PHE A 489 -0.10 17.81 6.78
CA PHE A 489 0.95 17.95 7.79
C PHE A 489 1.13 16.65 8.59
N LEU A 490 0.04 16.03 9.06
CA LEU A 490 0.09 14.77 9.79
C LEU A 490 0.57 13.60 8.92
N VAL A 491 0.13 13.53 7.65
CA VAL A 491 0.63 12.53 6.68
C VAL A 491 2.13 12.68 6.49
N PHE A 492 2.62 13.90 6.28
CA PHE A 492 4.05 14.17 6.15
C PHE A 492 4.81 13.77 7.42
N ALA A 493 4.35 14.21 8.60
CA ALA A 493 4.96 13.88 9.88
C ALA A 493 5.01 12.37 10.13
N ASN A 494 3.93 11.65 9.85
CA ASN A 494 3.87 10.20 10.03
C ASN A 494 4.80 9.45 9.05
N SER A 495 4.85 9.89 7.79
CA SER A 495 5.81 9.35 6.81
C SER A 495 7.26 9.57 7.25
N LEU A 496 7.57 10.71 7.87
CA LEU A 496 8.89 11.00 8.44
C LEU A 496 9.20 10.12 9.64
N VAL A 497 8.23 9.82 10.53
CA VAL A 497 8.44 8.87 11.64
C VAL A 497 8.88 7.51 11.10
N MET A 498 8.28 7.05 10.01
CA MET A 498 8.69 5.81 9.37
C MET A 498 10.09 5.91 8.78
N VAL A 499 10.31 6.87 7.87
CA VAL A 499 11.58 7.00 7.13
C VAL A 499 12.75 7.32 8.07
N LEU A 500 12.62 8.33 8.94
CA LEU A 500 13.65 8.70 9.90
C LEU A 500 13.84 7.61 10.96
N GLY A 501 12.78 6.94 11.40
CA GLY A 501 12.88 5.81 12.32
C GLY A 501 13.66 4.63 11.72
N THR A 502 13.46 4.34 10.44
CA THR A 502 14.26 3.35 9.69
C THR A 502 15.70 3.80 9.55
N LEU A 503 15.94 5.06 9.17
CA LEU A 503 17.28 5.61 9.04
C LEU A 503 18.03 5.61 10.38
N PHE A 504 17.40 6.03 11.48
CA PHE A 504 18.00 6.02 12.81
C PHE A 504 18.30 4.61 13.31
N HIS A 505 17.46 3.63 12.95
CA HIS A 505 17.77 2.21 13.18
C HIS A 505 19.02 1.78 12.43
N LEU A 506 19.08 2.06 11.13
CA LEU A 506 20.19 1.67 10.27
C LEU A 506 21.50 2.35 10.67
N VAL A 507 21.47 3.66 10.91
CA VAL A 507 22.62 4.45 11.40
C VAL A 507 23.12 3.97 12.74
N GLY A 508 22.25 3.35 13.55
CA GLY A 508 22.59 2.93 14.92
C GLY A 508 22.35 4.02 15.96
N VAL A 509 21.65 5.11 15.62
CA VAL A 509 21.25 6.16 16.58
C VAL A 509 20.46 5.55 17.74
N PHE A 510 19.60 4.56 17.43
CA PHE A 510 18.82 3.82 18.42
C PHE A 510 19.61 2.81 19.26
N ARG A 511 20.92 2.66 19.04
CA ARG A 511 21.80 1.82 19.89
C ARG A 511 22.40 2.59 21.06
N THR A 512 22.18 3.89 21.18
CA THR A 512 22.69 4.67 22.32
C THR A 512 22.00 4.30 23.63
N CYS A 513 22.71 4.34 24.77
CA CYS A 513 22.11 4.12 26.10
C CYS A 513 20.86 4.97 26.35
N TRP A 514 20.83 6.21 25.84
CA TRP A 514 19.68 7.10 25.97
C TRP A 514 18.43 6.57 25.25
N CYS A 515 18.63 5.87 24.14
CA CYS A 515 17.54 5.29 23.35
C CYS A 515 17.13 3.89 23.79
N GLU A 516 17.83 3.26 24.73
CA GLU A 516 17.43 1.95 25.22
C GLU A 516 16.17 2.04 26.09
N GLN A 517 16.03 3.11 26.86
CA GLN A 517 14.79 3.38 27.59
C GLN A 517 14.61 4.88 27.85
N LEU A 518 13.51 5.43 27.36
CA LEU A 518 13.20 6.85 27.40
C LEU A 518 12.78 7.35 28.79
N THR A 519 12.34 6.45 29.67
CA THR A 519 11.74 6.78 30.97
C THR A 519 12.67 6.55 32.17
N TRP A 520 13.98 6.47 31.97
CA TRP A 520 14.93 6.16 33.04
C TRP A 520 15.22 7.33 33.99
N THR A 521 15.23 7.00 35.28
CA THR A 521 15.94 7.77 36.30
C THR A 521 17.43 7.38 36.30
N ASP A 522 18.28 8.26 36.81
CA ASP A 522 19.73 8.04 36.91
C ASP A 522 20.13 6.77 37.69
N SER A 523 19.26 6.30 38.57
CA SER A 523 19.43 5.07 39.35
C SER A 523 19.05 3.79 38.62
N THR A 524 18.46 3.87 37.42
CA THR A 524 17.97 2.66 36.73
C THR A 524 19.14 1.82 36.24
N LEU A 525 19.09 0.52 36.49
CA LEU A 525 20.11 -0.44 36.06
C LEU A 525 19.87 -0.82 34.59
N ILE A 526 20.93 -0.77 33.80
CA ILE A 526 20.94 -1.07 32.36
C ILE A 526 21.72 -2.34 32.11
N GLU A 527 21.23 -3.22 31.25
CA GLU A 527 21.91 -4.45 30.87
C GLU A 527 22.89 -4.18 29.73
N LEU A 528 24.17 -4.46 29.97
CA LEU A 528 25.25 -4.16 29.03
C LEU A 528 25.66 -5.37 28.16
N ASN A 529 25.18 -6.58 28.49
CA ASN A 529 25.45 -7.78 27.71
C ASN A 529 24.30 -8.17 26.77
N SER A 530 24.62 -8.93 25.72
CA SER A 530 23.70 -9.24 24.61
C SER A 530 23.16 -10.68 24.61
N LYS A 531 23.39 -11.48 25.66
CA LYS A 531 22.92 -12.89 25.75
C LYS A 531 22.70 -13.36 27.20
N THR A 532 21.70 -12.80 27.88
CA THR A 532 21.28 -13.25 29.22
C THR A 532 20.25 -14.38 29.18
N PRO A 533 20.09 -15.17 30.26
CA PRO A 533 18.99 -16.12 30.40
C PRO A 533 17.63 -15.45 30.16
N GLN A 534 17.45 -14.24 30.71
CA GLN A 534 16.22 -13.47 30.55
C GLN A 534 15.96 -13.07 29.09
N ALA A 535 16.98 -12.61 28.36
CA ALA A 535 16.84 -12.28 26.94
C ALA A 535 16.46 -13.52 26.10
N VAL A 536 17.06 -14.68 26.38
CA VAL A 536 16.72 -15.95 25.70
C VAL A 536 15.30 -16.41 26.04
N ASP A 537 14.88 -16.30 27.30
CA ASP A 537 13.52 -16.63 27.72
C ASP A 537 12.49 -15.68 27.11
N ASN A 538 12.77 -14.37 27.07
CA ASN A 538 11.95 -13.39 26.37
C ASN A 538 11.85 -13.69 24.87
N ALA A 539 12.95 -14.07 24.24
CA ALA A 539 12.97 -14.44 22.83
C ALA A 539 12.07 -15.64 22.53
N ARG A 540 12.13 -16.68 23.38
CA ARG A 540 11.29 -17.88 23.26
C ARG A 540 9.82 -17.58 23.52
N ARG A 541 9.53 -16.82 24.59
CA ARG A 541 8.16 -16.60 25.06
C ARG A 541 7.43 -15.56 24.22
N TYR A 542 8.10 -14.46 23.89
CA TYR A 542 7.49 -13.29 23.27
C TYR A 542 7.92 -13.11 21.81
N TRP A 543 9.23 -13.06 21.49
CA TRP A 543 9.65 -12.65 20.15
C TRP A 543 9.15 -13.59 19.05
N LEU A 544 9.44 -14.89 19.21
CA LEU A 544 9.06 -15.89 18.22
C LEU A 544 7.55 -16.06 18.16
N SER A 545 6.88 -16.20 19.31
CA SER A 545 5.41 -16.35 19.39
C SER A 545 4.68 -15.17 18.76
N THR A 546 5.07 -13.94 19.12
CA THR A 546 4.46 -12.72 18.57
C THR A 546 4.74 -12.58 17.07
N ALA A 547 5.95 -12.91 16.60
CA ALA A 547 6.25 -12.90 15.18
C ALA A 547 5.43 -13.94 14.40
N TYR A 548 5.27 -15.17 14.91
CA TYR A 548 4.42 -16.19 14.27
C TYR A 548 2.99 -15.74 14.13
N ILE A 549 2.42 -15.17 15.18
CA ILE A 549 1.06 -14.63 15.18
C ILE A 549 0.97 -13.48 14.16
N ALA A 550 1.92 -12.55 14.18
CA ALA A 550 1.95 -11.40 13.29
C ALA A 550 1.99 -11.83 11.81
N PHE A 551 2.98 -12.64 11.43
CA PHE A 551 3.11 -13.12 10.06
C PHE A 551 1.95 -14.04 9.66
N GLY A 552 1.45 -14.89 10.57
CA GLY A 552 0.30 -15.75 10.29
C GLY A 552 -0.95 -14.97 9.88
N VAL A 553 -1.27 -13.89 10.59
CA VAL A 553 -2.40 -13.01 10.25
C VAL A 553 -2.15 -12.26 8.95
N VAL A 554 -0.95 -11.74 8.72
CA VAL A 554 -0.58 -11.04 7.48
C VAL A 554 -0.69 -11.97 6.27
N TRP A 555 -0.18 -13.19 6.38
CA TRP A 555 -0.26 -14.20 5.32
C TRP A 555 -1.70 -14.62 5.07
N LEU A 556 -2.52 -14.78 6.11
CA LEU A 556 -3.94 -15.07 5.96
C LEU A 556 -4.66 -13.95 5.18
N ALA A 557 -4.41 -12.68 5.52
CA ALA A 557 -4.97 -11.55 4.80
C ALA A 557 -4.54 -11.53 3.32
N CYS A 558 -3.27 -11.82 3.04
CA CYS A 558 -2.76 -11.94 1.67
C CYS A 558 -3.43 -13.09 0.91
N LEU A 559 -3.57 -14.27 1.53
CA LEU A 559 -4.26 -15.42 0.93
C LEU A 559 -5.73 -15.11 0.63
N THR A 560 -6.43 -14.41 1.53
CA THR A 560 -7.79 -13.94 1.29
C THR A 560 -7.87 -13.01 0.08
N ALA A 561 -6.97 -12.04 -0.04
CA ALA A 561 -6.92 -11.15 -1.21
C ALA A 561 -6.63 -11.92 -2.51
N ILE A 562 -5.72 -12.89 -2.48
CA ILE A 562 -5.40 -13.76 -3.63
C ILE A 562 -6.60 -14.62 -4.02
N ALA A 563 -7.34 -15.16 -3.04
CA ALA A 563 -8.55 -15.94 -3.30
C ALA A 563 -9.63 -15.09 -4.00
N PHE A 564 -9.86 -13.86 -3.53
CA PHE A 564 -10.75 -12.93 -4.23
C PHE A 564 -10.27 -12.59 -5.63
N ARG A 565 -8.96 -12.37 -5.83
CA ARG A 565 -8.41 -12.17 -7.18
C ARG A 565 -8.69 -13.37 -8.08
N ARG A 566 -8.48 -14.61 -7.59
CA ARG A 566 -8.77 -15.81 -8.38
C ARG A 566 -10.24 -15.89 -8.78
N PHE A 567 -11.15 -15.56 -7.87
CA PHE A 567 -12.58 -15.47 -8.15
C PHE A 567 -12.90 -14.41 -9.22
N ILE A 568 -12.33 -13.20 -9.09
CA ILE A 568 -12.47 -12.11 -10.07
C ILE A 568 -11.97 -12.56 -11.46
N ILE A 569 -10.80 -13.21 -11.53
CA ILE A 569 -10.23 -13.74 -12.78
C ILE A 569 -11.17 -14.76 -13.42
N GLN A 570 -11.66 -15.72 -12.64
CA GLN A 570 -12.56 -16.75 -13.15
C GLN A 570 -13.82 -16.11 -13.76
N LYS A 571 -14.39 -15.09 -13.12
CA LYS A 571 -15.55 -14.37 -13.70
C LYS A 571 -15.25 -13.64 -15.00
N MET A 572 -14.05 -13.11 -15.15
CA MET A 572 -13.61 -12.51 -16.41
C MET A 572 -13.40 -13.55 -17.51
N GLU A 573 -12.84 -14.71 -17.18
CA GLU A 573 -12.66 -15.85 -18.09
C GLU A 573 -14.03 -16.39 -18.56
N ASP A 574 -14.96 -16.63 -17.63
CA ASP A 574 -16.34 -17.04 -17.91
C ASP A 574 -17.03 -16.07 -18.91
N TRP A 575 -16.77 -14.77 -18.77
CA TRP A 575 -17.34 -13.74 -19.65
C TRP A 575 -16.75 -13.76 -21.07
N ILE A 576 -15.45 -14.04 -21.21
CA ILE A 576 -14.80 -14.18 -22.52
C ILE A 576 -15.31 -15.45 -23.22
N GLU A 577 -15.42 -16.55 -22.48
CA GLU A 577 -15.88 -17.84 -23.01
C GLU A 577 -17.33 -17.78 -23.48
N ALA A 578 -18.22 -17.13 -22.72
CA ALA A 578 -19.63 -16.99 -23.09
C ALA A 578 -19.87 -16.16 -24.38
N LYS A 579 -18.83 -15.56 -24.96
CA LYS A 579 -18.89 -14.78 -26.20
C LYS A 579 -18.21 -15.43 -27.39
N ARG A 580 -17.36 -16.42 -27.15
CA ARG A 580 -16.82 -17.27 -28.22
C ARG A 580 -17.88 -18.27 -28.64
#